data_AF-A0A7J3XCL5-F1
#
_entry.id   AF-A0A7J3XCL5-F1
#
_cell.length_a   1.000
_cell.length_b   1.000
_cell.length_c   1.000
_cell.angle_alpha   90.00
_cell.angle_beta   90.00
_cell.angle_gamma   90.00
#
_symmetry.space_group_name_H-M   'P 1'
#
loop_
_entity.id
_entity.type
_entity.pdbx_description
1 polymer ?
#
loop_
_entity_poly.entity_id
_entity_poly.type
_entity_poly.pdbx_seq_one_letter_code
_entity_poly.pdbx_strand_id
1 'polypeptide(L)'
;HGAVIAAAQLGLLERVRGLSSDVKPLNDLMIPLLERYGMHLKAARDPTRGGLASVLSEWAKGVGLAIVIDREAVPVREATRSFLELLGVDPLNSASEGVAVLAVSKEAKDEVVEYMRKLGYVDAAVVGEVVEPRTPFLRGRVVVKSEVGGYTILEPNPQLTPRIC
;
A
#
# COMPACT_ATOMS: atom_id res chain seq x y z
N HIS A 1 2.87 5.72 -8.53
CA HIS A 1 3.57 6.96 -8.94
C HIS A 1 5.07 6.69 -9.14
N GLY A 2 5.71 6.05 -8.16
CA GLY A 2 7.17 5.88 -8.15
C GLY A 2 7.78 5.20 -9.36
N ALA A 3 7.12 4.17 -9.91
CA ALA A 3 7.55 3.52 -11.15
C ALA A 3 7.65 4.50 -12.34
N VAL A 4 6.71 5.44 -12.47
CA VAL A 4 6.70 6.42 -13.57
C VAL A 4 7.85 7.41 -13.43
N ILE A 5 8.09 7.90 -12.20
CA ILE A 5 9.21 8.81 -11.93
C ILE A 5 10.54 8.12 -12.16
N ALA A 6 10.71 6.88 -11.67
CA ALA A 6 11.91 6.09 -11.92
C ALA A 6 12.14 5.84 -13.42
N ALA A 7 11.08 5.50 -14.18
CA ALA A 7 11.18 5.35 -15.63
C ALA A 7 11.59 6.65 -16.33
N ALA A 8 11.04 7.79 -15.90
CA ALA A 8 11.41 9.10 -16.43
C ALA A 8 12.88 9.45 -16.13
N GLN A 9 13.34 9.22 -14.90
CA GLN A 9 14.73 9.48 -14.47
C GLN A 9 15.74 8.61 -15.23
N LEU A 10 15.36 7.38 -15.61
CA LEU A 10 16.17 6.47 -16.40
C LEU A 10 16.08 6.72 -17.92
N GLY A 11 15.27 7.67 -18.37
CA GLY A 11 15.03 7.91 -19.81
C GLY A 11 14.28 6.76 -20.51
N LEU A 12 13.50 5.98 -19.75
CA LEU A 12 12.78 4.79 -20.21
C LEU A 12 11.26 5.01 -20.34
N LEU A 13 10.73 6.18 -19.99
CA LEU A 13 9.27 6.41 -19.94
C LEU A 13 8.56 6.05 -21.25
N GLU A 14 9.09 6.46 -22.40
CA GLU A 14 8.51 6.16 -23.72
C GLU A 14 8.67 4.68 -24.14
N ARG A 15 9.57 3.93 -23.48
CA ARG A 15 9.85 2.52 -23.78
C ARG A 15 8.98 1.57 -22.97
N VAL A 16 8.54 1.98 -21.78
CA VAL A 16 7.73 1.15 -20.89
C VAL A 16 6.26 1.50 -21.07
N ARG A 17 5.57 0.72 -21.92
CA ARG A 17 4.15 0.92 -22.19
C ARG A 17 3.29 0.61 -20.96
N GLY A 18 2.22 1.37 -20.77
CA GLY A 18 1.22 1.12 -19.73
C GLY A 18 1.57 1.67 -18.33
N LEU A 19 2.74 2.31 -18.16
CA LEU A 19 3.02 3.06 -16.94
C LEU A 19 2.25 4.39 -16.95
N SER A 20 1.51 4.65 -15.88
CA SER A 20 0.89 5.94 -15.61
C SER A 20 0.97 6.25 -14.12
N SER A 21 1.20 7.52 -13.80
CA SER A 21 1.08 8.02 -12.43
C SER A 21 -0.37 7.83 -11.97
N ASP A 22 -0.55 7.46 -10.71
CA ASP A 22 -1.83 7.36 -10.02
C ASP A 22 -2.24 8.68 -9.36
N VAL A 23 -1.48 9.77 -9.57
CA VAL A 23 -1.71 11.06 -8.91
C VAL A 23 -3.15 11.54 -9.10
N LYS A 24 -3.87 11.70 -7.99
CA LYS A 24 -5.23 12.23 -7.97
C LYS A 24 -5.59 12.65 -6.54
N PRO A 25 -6.50 13.63 -6.38
CA PRO A 25 -6.99 13.96 -5.06
C PRO A 25 -7.84 12.80 -4.50
N LEU A 26 -7.83 12.66 -3.17
CA LEU A 26 -8.53 11.60 -2.44
C LEU A 26 -9.75 12.11 -1.66
N ASN A 27 -10.12 13.37 -1.78
CA ASN A 27 -11.29 13.95 -1.11
C ASN A 27 -12.58 13.22 -1.52
N ASP A 28 -12.73 12.88 -2.80
CA ASP A 28 -13.90 12.17 -3.32
C ASP A 28 -13.99 10.70 -2.83
N LEU A 29 -12.88 10.16 -2.31
CA LEU A 29 -12.85 8.88 -1.58
C LEU A 29 -13.13 9.08 -0.10
N MET A 30 -12.38 9.98 0.53
CA MET A 30 -12.28 10.07 1.98
C MET A 30 -13.50 10.72 2.61
N ILE A 31 -14.09 11.74 1.97
CA ILE A 31 -15.28 12.42 2.52
C ILE A 31 -16.46 11.44 2.63
N PRO A 32 -16.89 10.73 1.55
CA PRO A 32 -18.01 9.80 1.65
C PRO A 32 -17.72 8.61 2.59
N LEU A 33 -16.46 8.18 2.70
CA LEU A 33 -16.06 7.12 3.62
C LEU A 33 -16.18 7.55 5.09
N LEU A 34 -15.75 8.78 5.42
CA LEU A 34 -15.85 9.31 6.78
C LEU A 34 -17.31 9.51 7.19
N GLU A 35 -18.14 10.02 6.29
CA GLU A 35 -19.58 10.22 6.53
C GLU A 35 -20.31 8.90 6.81
N ARG A 36 -19.99 7.83 6.06
CA ARG A 36 -20.67 6.54 6.19
C ARG A 36 -20.08 5.60 7.22
N TYR A 37 -18.74 5.55 7.33
CA TYR A 37 -18.02 4.55 8.10
C TYR A 37 -17.05 5.14 9.13
N GLY A 38 -17.16 6.42 9.48
CA GLY A 38 -16.22 7.10 10.38
C GLY A 38 -15.92 6.36 11.69
N MET A 39 -16.92 5.68 12.28
CA MET A 39 -16.74 4.87 13.50
C MET A 39 -15.90 3.60 13.29
N HIS A 40 -15.87 3.09 12.07
CA HIS A 40 -15.14 1.89 11.69
C HIS A 40 -13.74 2.17 11.15
N LEU A 41 -13.44 3.41 10.73
CA LEU A 41 -12.10 3.84 10.31
C LEU A 41 -11.23 4.14 11.53
N LYS A 42 -10.15 3.38 11.72
CA LYS A 42 -9.23 3.52 12.86
C LYS A 42 -7.98 4.34 12.53
N ALA A 43 -7.54 4.29 11.28
CA ALA A 43 -6.44 5.10 10.76
C ALA A 43 -6.57 5.26 9.24
N ALA A 44 -6.05 6.35 8.70
CA ALA A 44 -5.96 6.61 7.28
C ALA A 44 -4.64 7.32 6.96
N ARG A 45 -3.97 6.90 5.88
CA ARG A 45 -2.76 7.56 5.38
C ARG A 45 -2.54 7.25 3.90
N ASP A 46 -1.98 8.19 3.17
CA ASP A 46 -1.50 8.03 1.80
C ASP A 46 -0.07 7.44 1.77
N PRO A 47 0.20 6.39 0.97
CA PRO A 47 1.51 5.76 0.91
C PRO A 47 2.44 6.48 -0.09
N THR A 48 2.80 7.72 0.24
CA THR A 48 3.71 8.56 -0.55
C THR A 48 5.16 8.08 -0.41
N ARG A 49 6.03 8.78 0.30
CA ARG A 49 7.45 8.40 0.41
C ARG A 49 7.62 7.09 1.18
N GLY A 50 8.27 6.10 0.54
CA GLY A 50 8.50 4.76 1.08
C GLY A 50 7.29 3.82 1.00
N GLY A 51 6.21 4.26 0.34
CA GLY A 51 5.10 3.41 -0.05
C GLY A 51 4.33 2.79 1.12
N LEU A 52 3.67 1.68 0.83
CA LEU A 52 2.88 0.92 1.79
C LEU A 52 3.75 0.38 2.94
N ALA A 53 4.99 0.00 2.64
CA ALA A 53 5.95 -0.52 3.61
C ALA A 53 6.21 0.46 4.76
N SER A 54 6.44 1.75 4.45
CA SER A 54 6.61 2.77 5.48
C SER A 54 5.35 2.99 6.30
N VAL A 55 4.18 3.14 5.65
CA VAL A 55 2.90 3.37 6.34
C VAL A 55 2.61 2.26 7.34
N LEU A 56 2.66 0.99 6.90
CA LEU A 56 2.36 -0.15 7.76
C LEU A 56 3.42 -0.32 8.86
N SER A 57 4.70 -0.09 8.56
CA SER A 57 5.77 -0.18 9.55
C SER A 57 5.63 0.87 10.64
N GLU A 58 5.26 2.09 10.29
CA GLU A 58 5.00 3.17 11.25
C GLU A 58 3.78 2.86 12.12
N TRP A 59 2.70 2.34 11.52
CA TRP A 59 1.52 1.90 12.27
C TRP A 59 1.84 0.76 13.24
N ALA A 60 2.46 -0.32 12.76
CA ALA A 60 2.83 -1.47 13.58
C ALA A 60 3.69 -1.02 14.78
N LYS A 61 4.74 -0.22 14.54
CA LYS A 61 5.61 0.34 15.59
C LYS A 61 4.83 1.20 16.58
N GLY A 62 3.96 2.08 16.08
CA GLY A 62 3.21 3.03 16.90
C GLY A 62 2.25 2.37 17.90
N VAL A 63 1.65 1.23 17.53
CA VAL A 63 0.71 0.50 18.40
C VAL A 63 1.32 -0.71 19.10
N GLY A 64 2.56 -1.09 18.76
CA GLY A 64 3.22 -2.27 19.33
C GLY A 64 2.58 -3.61 18.92
N LEU A 65 1.80 -3.64 17.84
CA LEU A 65 1.19 -4.85 17.26
C LEU A 65 1.96 -5.28 16.01
N ALA A 66 1.65 -6.48 15.50
CA ALA A 66 2.13 -6.92 14.21
C ALA A 66 1.09 -6.66 13.13
N ILE A 67 1.53 -6.46 11.89
CA ILE A 67 0.65 -6.42 10.72
C ILE A 67 1.06 -7.56 9.80
N VAL A 68 0.12 -8.41 9.41
CA VAL A 68 0.35 -9.47 8.43
C VAL A 68 -0.33 -9.07 7.13
N ILE A 69 0.43 -8.97 6.05
CA ILE A 69 -0.09 -8.68 4.72
C ILE A 69 0.03 -9.92 3.82
N ASP A 70 -0.97 -10.10 2.95
CA ASP A 70 -0.91 -11.06 1.86
C ASP A 70 -0.43 -10.35 0.59
N ARG A 71 0.74 -10.74 0.08
CA ARG A 71 1.34 -10.10 -1.11
C ARG A 71 0.44 -10.23 -2.34
N GLU A 72 -0.27 -11.34 -2.48
CA GLU A 72 -1.18 -11.58 -3.61
C GLU A 72 -2.41 -10.67 -3.55
N ALA A 73 -2.81 -10.26 -2.36
CA ALA A 73 -3.97 -9.38 -2.16
C ALA A 73 -3.64 -7.91 -2.47
N VAL A 74 -2.36 -7.52 -2.54
CA VAL A 74 -1.96 -6.14 -2.85
C VAL A 74 -2.12 -5.86 -4.35
N PRO A 75 -3.04 -4.97 -4.75
CA PRO A 75 -3.24 -4.64 -6.15
C PRO A 75 -2.04 -3.87 -6.70
N VAL A 76 -1.36 -4.44 -7.71
CA VAL A 76 -0.27 -3.79 -8.43
C VAL A 76 -0.51 -4.00 -9.92
N ARG A 77 -0.59 -2.91 -10.69
CA ARG A 77 -0.74 -2.96 -12.15
C ARG A 77 0.43 -3.73 -12.76
N GLU A 78 0.16 -4.56 -13.75
CA GLU A 78 1.15 -5.43 -14.39
C GLU A 78 2.37 -4.64 -14.90
N ALA A 79 2.16 -3.56 -15.65
CA ALA A 79 3.25 -2.70 -16.14
C ALA A 79 4.12 -2.13 -15.00
N THR A 80 3.51 -1.76 -13.87
CA THR A 80 4.22 -1.30 -12.67
C THR A 80 5.04 -2.44 -12.05
N ARG A 81 4.43 -3.62 -11.90
CA ARG A 81 5.08 -4.81 -11.36
C ARG A 81 6.31 -5.19 -12.20
N SER A 82 6.12 -5.40 -13.50
CA SER A 82 7.19 -5.79 -14.40
C SER A 82 8.33 -4.77 -14.43
N PHE A 83 8.01 -3.48 -14.44
CA PHE A 83 9.05 -2.45 -14.43
C PHE A 83 9.85 -2.41 -13.13
N LEU A 84 9.18 -2.48 -11.97
CA LEU A 84 9.86 -2.48 -10.68
C LEU A 84 10.67 -3.76 -10.43
N GLU A 85 10.18 -4.92 -10.92
CA GLU A 85 10.93 -6.18 -10.91
C GLU A 85 12.26 -6.07 -11.68
N LEU A 86 12.26 -5.44 -12.85
CA LEU A 86 13.49 -5.18 -13.61
C LEU A 86 14.50 -4.32 -12.84
N LEU A 87 14.02 -3.44 -11.96
CA LEU A 87 14.86 -2.59 -11.11
C LEU A 87 15.26 -3.26 -9.79
N GLY A 88 14.74 -4.47 -9.50
CA GLY A 88 14.92 -5.13 -8.20
C GLY A 88 14.25 -4.37 -7.05
N VAL A 89 13.20 -3.60 -7.35
CA VAL A 89 12.47 -2.77 -6.38
C VAL A 89 11.16 -3.46 -5.98
N ASP A 90 10.94 -3.67 -4.67
CA ASP A 90 9.66 -4.17 -4.18
C ASP A 90 8.56 -3.10 -4.38
N PRO A 91 7.45 -3.42 -5.08
CA PRO A 91 6.32 -2.50 -5.23
C PRO A 91 5.78 -1.93 -3.92
N LEU A 92 5.88 -2.66 -2.81
CA LEU A 92 5.42 -2.20 -1.50
C LEU A 92 6.19 -0.98 -0.98
N ASN A 93 7.42 -0.76 -1.46
CA ASN A 93 8.23 0.40 -1.11
C ASN A 93 8.10 1.54 -2.14
N SER A 94 7.35 1.35 -3.22
CA SER A 94 7.17 2.37 -4.25
C SER A 94 6.12 3.41 -3.84
N ALA A 95 6.39 4.68 -4.16
CA ALA A 95 5.48 5.77 -3.82
C ALA A 95 4.18 5.76 -4.64
N SER A 96 3.09 6.14 -4.00
CA SER A 96 1.77 6.37 -4.60
C SER A 96 1.26 7.76 -4.23
N GLU A 97 0.58 8.42 -5.16
CA GLU A 97 0.12 9.83 -5.03
C GLU A 97 -1.40 9.97 -5.23
N GLY A 98 -2.12 8.85 -5.25
CA GLY A 98 -3.58 8.83 -5.34
C GLY A 98 -4.17 7.54 -4.80
N VAL A 99 -3.54 7.00 -3.75
CA VAL A 99 -3.94 5.79 -3.03
C VAL A 99 -4.10 6.13 -1.55
N ALA A 100 -5.11 5.55 -0.90
CA ALA A 100 -5.28 5.59 0.55
C ALA A 100 -5.02 4.20 1.14
N VAL A 101 -4.33 4.16 2.27
CA VAL A 101 -4.23 2.99 3.16
C VAL A 101 -5.14 3.26 4.35
N LEU A 102 -6.04 2.32 4.64
CA LEU A 102 -7.03 2.44 5.70
C LEU A 102 -6.89 1.27 6.69
N ALA A 103 -6.88 1.57 7.97
CA ALA A 103 -7.13 0.58 9.01
C ALA A 103 -8.62 0.61 9.37
N VAL A 104 -9.30 -0.52 9.20
CA VAL A 104 -10.75 -0.65 9.35
C VAL A 104 -11.10 -1.69 10.40
N SER A 105 -12.26 -1.55 11.03
CA SER A 105 -12.78 -2.55 11.96
C SER A 105 -13.09 -3.85 11.20
N LYS A 106 -12.80 -5.01 11.82
CA LYS A 106 -12.84 -6.32 11.15
C LYS A 106 -14.22 -6.63 10.56
N GLU A 107 -15.27 -6.24 11.27
CA GLU A 107 -16.67 -6.44 10.93
C GLU A 107 -17.14 -5.59 9.74
N ALA A 108 -16.47 -4.47 9.45
CA ALA A 108 -16.86 -3.53 8.38
C ALA A 108 -15.96 -3.61 7.14
N LYS A 109 -14.89 -4.42 7.17
CA LYS A 109 -13.84 -4.39 6.13
C LYS A 109 -14.37 -4.65 4.72
N ASP A 110 -15.27 -5.63 4.57
CA ASP A 110 -15.75 -6.07 3.26
C ASP A 110 -16.76 -5.04 2.70
N GLU A 111 -17.62 -4.50 3.56
CA GLU A 111 -18.57 -3.44 3.22
C GLU A 111 -17.88 -2.13 2.82
N VAL A 112 -16.81 -1.76 3.55
CA VAL A 112 -15.99 -0.58 3.23
C VAL A 112 -15.33 -0.75 1.86
N VAL A 113 -14.71 -1.91 1.59
CA VAL A 113 -14.09 -2.19 0.29
C VAL A 113 -15.12 -2.18 -0.84
N GLU A 114 -16.29 -2.79 -0.65
CA GLU A 114 -17.36 -2.77 -1.64
C GLU A 114 -17.82 -1.33 -1.94
N TYR A 115 -17.94 -0.50 -0.92
CA TYR A 115 -18.30 0.90 -1.09
C TYR A 115 -17.22 1.70 -1.82
N MET A 116 -15.94 1.50 -1.51
CA MET A 116 -14.83 2.12 -2.25
C MET A 116 -14.89 1.76 -3.75
N ARG A 117 -15.18 0.50 -4.07
CA ARG A 117 -15.35 0.04 -5.46
C ARG A 117 -16.53 0.71 -6.15
N LYS A 118 -17.66 0.89 -5.46
CA LYS A 118 -18.83 1.64 -5.96
C LYS A 118 -18.52 3.11 -6.24
N LEU A 119 -17.59 3.72 -5.50
CA LEU A 119 -17.09 5.07 -5.75
C LEU A 119 -16.07 5.15 -6.92
N GLY A 120 -15.80 4.04 -7.62
CA GLY A 120 -14.87 3.99 -8.74
C GLY A 120 -13.43 3.60 -8.36
N TYR A 121 -13.16 3.28 -7.11
CA TYR A 121 -11.86 2.75 -6.65
C TYR A 121 -11.87 1.22 -6.76
N VAL A 122 -11.98 0.74 -8.00
CA VAL A 122 -12.21 -0.69 -8.34
C VAL A 122 -11.13 -1.63 -7.81
N ASP A 123 -9.90 -1.12 -7.67
CA ASP A 123 -8.76 -1.88 -7.16
C ASP A 123 -8.74 -1.98 -5.62
N ALA A 124 -9.68 -1.35 -4.89
CA ALA A 124 -9.72 -1.43 -3.44
C ALA A 124 -9.78 -2.90 -2.96
N ALA A 125 -8.95 -3.25 -1.98
CA ALA A 125 -8.82 -4.61 -1.48
C ALA A 125 -8.41 -4.62 0.00
N VAL A 126 -8.82 -5.67 0.72
CA VAL A 126 -8.26 -6.00 2.03
C VAL A 126 -6.91 -6.68 1.79
N VAL A 127 -5.82 -6.04 2.19
CA VAL A 127 -4.46 -6.53 1.93
C VAL A 127 -3.81 -7.25 3.10
N GLY A 128 -4.45 -7.24 4.28
CA GLY A 128 -3.87 -7.79 5.49
C GLY A 128 -4.70 -7.53 6.73
N GLU A 129 -4.11 -7.84 7.89
CA GLU A 129 -4.73 -7.67 9.20
C GLU A 129 -3.71 -7.27 10.26
N VAL A 130 -4.19 -6.53 11.27
CA VAL A 130 -3.43 -6.25 12.50
C VAL A 130 -3.65 -7.41 13.46
N VAL A 131 -2.57 -7.95 14.03
CA VAL A 131 -2.60 -9.12 14.91
C VAL A 131 -1.75 -8.93 16.15
N GLU A 132 -2.10 -9.64 17.22
CA GLU A 132 -1.25 -9.77 18.39
C GLU A 132 0.07 -10.46 18.00
N PRO A 133 1.24 -9.89 18.37
CA PRO A 133 2.52 -10.45 18.01
C PRO A 133 2.74 -11.77 18.76
N ARG A 134 2.87 -12.87 18.00
CA ARG A 134 3.10 -14.22 18.57
C ARG A 134 4.44 -14.36 19.29
N THR A 135 5.40 -13.49 18.99
CA THR A 135 6.72 -13.45 19.63
C THR A 135 7.15 -11.99 19.86
N PRO A 136 8.05 -11.71 20.82
CA PRO A 136 8.62 -10.38 21.01
C PRO A 136 9.32 -9.83 19.76
N PHE A 137 9.86 -10.71 18.90
CA PHE A 137 10.50 -10.32 17.64
C PHE A 137 9.53 -9.66 16.65
N LEU A 138 8.27 -10.10 16.61
CA LEU A 138 7.25 -9.59 15.70
C LEU A 138 6.58 -8.30 16.19
N ARG A 139 6.81 -7.90 17.44
CA ARG A 139 6.25 -6.67 18.01
C ARG A 139 6.68 -5.47 17.18
N GLY A 140 5.71 -4.71 16.67
CA GLY A 140 5.98 -3.51 15.87
C GLY A 140 6.56 -3.80 14.49
N ARG A 141 6.36 -5.03 13.96
CA ARG A 141 6.83 -5.41 12.61
C ARG A 141 5.68 -5.73 11.68
N VAL A 142 5.97 -5.59 10.39
CA VAL A 142 5.09 -6.01 9.30
C VAL A 142 5.65 -7.30 8.71
N VAL A 143 4.79 -8.30 8.55
CA VAL A 143 5.11 -9.61 7.99
C VAL A 143 4.36 -9.74 6.66
N VAL A 144 5.07 -10.15 5.62
CA VAL A 144 4.51 -10.42 4.30
C VAL A 144 4.43 -11.91 4.08
N LYS A 145 3.23 -12.41 3.84
CA LYS A 145 3.01 -13.74 3.26
C LYS A 145 3.25 -13.65 1.75
N SER A 146 4.18 -14.45 1.23
CA SER A 146 4.47 -14.54 -0.19
C SER A 146 3.47 -15.45 -0.92
N GLU A 147 3.50 -15.38 -2.23
CA GLU A 147 2.74 -16.17 -3.19
C GLU A 147 2.94 -17.68 -2.99
N VAL A 148 4.14 -18.07 -2.56
CA VAL A 148 4.51 -19.48 -2.27
C VAL A 148 4.23 -19.89 -0.81
N GLY A 149 3.55 -19.03 -0.03
CA GLY A 149 3.15 -19.29 1.36
C GLY A 149 4.24 -19.05 2.42
N GLY A 150 5.42 -18.56 2.02
CA GLY A 150 6.48 -18.17 2.94
C GLY A 150 6.18 -16.84 3.64
N TYR A 151 6.87 -16.56 4.74
CA TYR A 151 6.72 -15.31 5.49
C TYR A 151 8.06 -14.58 5.59
N THR A 152 8.07 -13.28 5.31
CA THR A 152 9.25 -12.42 5.46
C THR A 152 8.91 -11.14 6.21
N ILE A 153 9.89 -10.47 6.79
CA ILE A 153 9.71 -9.13 7.37
C ILE A 153 9.73 -8.10 6.23
N LEU A 154 8.75 -7.21 6.21
CA LEU A 154 8.77 -6.05 5.33
C LEU A 154 9.66 -4.97 5.92
N GLU A 155 10.80 -4.72 5.29
CA GLU A 155 11.70 -3.63 5.67
C GLU A 155 11.40 -2.39 4.80
N PRO A 156 11.05 -1.24 5.41
CA PRO A 156 10.76 -0.02 4.67
C PRO A 156 12.03 0.63 4.13
N ASN A 157 12.02 1.03 2.85
CA ASN A 157 13.10 1.75 2.20
C ASN A 157 12.60 3.07 1.58
N PRO A 158 12.52 4.16 2.35
CA PRO A 158 11.97 5.44 1.89
C PRO A 158 12.88 6.20 0.91
N GLN A 159 14.08 5.70 0.62
CA GLN A 159 15.11 6.39 -0.17
C GLN A 159 15.21 5.89 -1.62
N LEU A 160 14.40 4.92 -2.03
CA LEU A 160 14.50 4.24 -3.33
C LEU A 160 14.45 5.16 -4.55
N THR A 161 13.72 6.27 -4.46
CA THR A 161 13.60 7.21 -5.59
C THR A 161 13.90 8.62 -5.11
N PRO A 162 15.09 9.16 -5.40
CA PRO A 162 15.41 10.55 -5.12
C PRO A 162 14.44 11.49 -5.85
N ARG A 163 14.05 12.61 -5.22
CA ARG A 163 13.18 13.63 -5.82
C ARG A 163 11.83 13.08 -6.32
N ILE A 164 11.24 12.14 -5.56
CA ILE A 164 10.02 11.41 -5.93
C ILE A 164 8.72 12.21 -5.78
N CYS A 165 8.67 13.17 -4.85
CA CYS A 165 7.54 14.05 -4.58
C CYS A 165 8.06 15.48 -4.49
#